data_AF-A0A965AWC0-F1
#
_entry.id   AF-A0A965AWC0-F1
#
_cell.length_a   1.000
_cell.length_b   1.000
_cell.length_c   1.000
_cell.angle_alpha   90.00
_cell.angle_beta   90.00
_cell.angle_gamma   90.00
#
_symmetry.space_group_name_H-M   'P 1'
#
loop_
_entity.id
_entity.type
_entity.pdbx_description
1 polymer ?
#
loop_
_entity_poly.entity_id
_entity_poly.type
_entity_poly.pdbx_seq_one_letter_code
_entity_poly.pdbx_strand_id
1 'polypeptide(L)' 'LIHRNTPGNHIHTFLQELSKAWNSHSGYRVFGPNQRWRATVNSLRETWPIVNKNHRDGELTVEWGAVAPD' A
#
# COMPACT_ATOMS: atom_id res chain seq x y z
N LEU A 1 16.92 8.97 7.98
CA LEU A 1 15.89 8.68 8.99
C LEU A 1 15.28 7.33 8.64
N ILE A 2 15.44 6.29 9.46
CA ILE A 2 14.86 4.97 9.17
C ILE A 2 13.53 4.89 9.93
N HIS A 3 12.43 4.65 9.22
CA HIS A 3 11.13 4.49 9.87
C HIS A 3 11.13 3.23 10.74
N ARG A 4 10.63 3.35 11.98
CA ARG A 4 10.47 2.18 12.85
C ARG A 4 9.21 1.42 12.44
N ASN A 5 9.41 0.29 11.75
CA ASN A 5 8.33 -0.64 11.42
C ASN A 5 7.98 -1.52 12.63
N THR A 6 7.47 -0.88 13.68
CA THR A 6 7.03 -1.54 14.92
C THR A 6 5.57 -1.18 15.21
N PRO A 7 4.81 -2.05 15.89
CA PRO A 7 3.45 -1.75 16.34
C PRO A 7 3.35 -0.36 16.99
N GLY A 8 2.27 0.36 16.68
CA GLY A 8 2.06 1.74 17.14
C GLY A 8 2.65 2.83 16.23
N ASN A 9 3.44 2.48 15.22
CA ASN A 9 3.89 3.46 14.20
C ASN A 9 2.96 3.43 12.99
N HIS A 10 2.65 4.61 12.42
CA HIS A 10 1.79 4.70 11.24
C HIS A 10 2.30 3.89 10.04
N ILE A 11 3.62 3.85 9.81
CA ILE A 11 4.21 2.98 8.77
C ILE A 11 3.89 1.49 8.96
N HIS A 12 3.79 1.03 10.21
CA HIS A 12 3.50 -0.36 10.51
C HIS A 12 2.05 -0.68 10.15
N THR A 13 1.12 0.20 10.53
CA THR A 13 -0.30 0.11 10.15
C THR A 13 -0.46 0.13 8.63
N PHE A 14 0.25 1.05 7.97
CA PHE A 14 0.26 1.15 6.50
C PHE A 14 0.69 -0.17 5.84
N LEU A 15 1.81 -0.75 6.27
CA LEU A 15 2.32 -2.01 5.71
C LEU A 15 1.40 -3.20 6.01
N GLN A 16 0.74 -3.22 7.17
CA GLN A 16 -0.26 -4.24 7.49
C GLN A 16 -1.48 -4.15 6.57
N GLU A 17 -2.05 -2.95 6.38
CA GLU A 17 -3.19 -2.75 5.47
C GLU A 17 -2.82 -3.05 4.02
N LEU A 18 -1.60 -2.69 3.59
CA LEU A 18 -1.07 -3.08 2.29
C LEU A 18 -1.02 -4.60 2.11
N SER A 19 -0.51 -5.32 3.12
CA SER A 19 -0.46 -6.79 3.10
C SER A 19 -1.85 -7.42 3.03
N LYS A 20 -2.81 -6.90 3.82
CA LYS A 20 -4.22 -7.34 3.80
C LYS A 20 -4.84 -7.12 2.42
N ALA A 21 -4.68 -5.92 1.85
CA ALA A 21 -5.20 -5.58 0.52
C ALA A 21 -4.54 -6.43 -0.59
N TRP A 22 -3.26 -6.78 -0.47
CA TRP A 22 -2.61 -7.69 -1.41
C TRP A 22 -3.19 -9.10 -1.36
N ASN A 23 -3.42 -9.62 -0.15
CA ASN A 23 -3.93 -10.97 0.07
C ASN A 23 -5.40 -11.13 -0.37
N SER A 24 -6.24 -10.10 -0.16
CA SER A 24 -7.63 -10.11 -0.63
C SER A 24 -7.75 -10.20 -2.16
N HIS A 25 -6.77 -9.67 -2.89
CA HIS A 25 -6.72 -9.69 -4.36
C HIS A 25 -5.98 -10.92 -4.93
N SER A 26 -5.82 -12.00 -4.16
CA SER A 26 -5.15 -13.23 -4.62
C SER A 26 -5.80 -13.84 -5.88
N GLY A 27 -7.09 -13.63 -6.12
CA GLY A 27 -7.81 -14.05 -7.32
C GLY A 27 -7.30 -13.41 -8.62
N TYR A 28 -6.68 -12.23 -8.56
CA TYR A 28 -6.12 -11.56 -9.74
C TYR A 28 -4.83 -12.19 -10.27
N ARG A 29 -4.30 -13.24 -9.61
CA ARG A 29 -3.10 -13.95 -10.07
C ARG A 29 -3.19 -14.42 -11.52
N VAL A 30 -4.37 -14.77 -12.01
CA VAL A 30 -4.60 -15.21 -13.41
C VAL A 30 -4.39 -14.09 -14.43
N PHE A 31 -4.53 -12.82 -14.03
CA PHE A 31 -4.35 -11.64 -14.88
C PHE A 31 -2.93 -11.02 -14.77
N GLY A 32 -2.07 -11.64 -13.97
CA GLY A 32 -0.68 -11.22 -13.77
C GLY A 32 -0.46 -10.25 -12.60
N PRO A 33 0.81 -10.07 -12.20
CA PRO A 33 1.19 -9.31 -11.00
C PRO A 33 0.81 -7.83 -11.09
N ASN A 34 0.91 -7.21 -12.27
CA ASN A 34 0.60 -5.79 -12.47
C ASN A 34 -0.88 -5.48 -12.27
N GLN A 35 -1.78 -6.37 -12.73
CA GLN A 35 -3.21 -6.19 -12.54
C GLN A 35 -3.59 -6.36 -11.07
N ARG A 36 -3.02 -7.36 -10.40
CA ARG A 36 -3.20 -7.54 -8.96
C ARG A 36 -2.72 -6.32 -8.17
N TRP A 37 -1.54 -5.79 -8.52
CA TRP A 37 -0.99 -4.59 -7.87
C TRP A 37 -1.90 -3.37 -8.02
N ARG A 38 -2.40 -3.11 -9.23
CA ARG A 38 -3.36 -2.03 -9.47
C ARG A 38 -4.62 -2.17 -8.61
N ALA A 39 -5.16 -3.38 -8.49
CA ALA A 39 -6.33 -3.64 -7.66
C ALA A 39 -6.04 -3.39 -6.16
N THR A 40 -4.91 -3.91 -5.65
CA THR A 40 -4.44 -3.65 -4.29
C THR A 40 -4.31 -2.16 -3.98
N VAL A 41 -3.67 -1.40 -4.86
CA VAL A 41 -3.48 0.04 -4.68
C VAL A 41 -4.80 0.81 -4.76
N ASN A 42 -5.71 0.41 -5.66
CA ASN A 42 -7.03 1.02 -5.74
C ASN A 42 -7.84 0.84 -4.46
N SER A 43 -7.78 -0.33 -3.81
CA SER A 43 -8.43 -0.51 -2.51
C SER A 43 -7.76 0.30 -1.39
N LEU A 44 -6.44 0.41 -1.38
CA LEU A 44 -5.74 1.24 -0.38
C LEU A 44 -6.08 2.73 -0.51
N ARG A 45 -6.39 3.23 -1.72
CA ARG A 45 -6.77 4.63 -1.93
C ARG A 45 -8.06 5.03 -1.22
N GLU A 46 -8.89 4.07 -0.82
CA GLU A 46 -10.11 4.34 -0.06
C GLU A 46 -9.80 4.81 1.37
N THR A 47 -8.64 4.43 1.91
CA THR A 47 -8.26 4.67 3.31
C THR A 47 -6.93 5.41 3.49
N TRP A 48 -6.08 5.45 2.46
CA TRP A 48 -4.75 6.08 2.51
C TRP A 48 -4.56 7.13 1.40
N PRO A 49 -3.89 8.26 1.72
CA PRO A 49 -3.63 9.33 0.76
C PRO A 49 -2.48 8.96 -0.19
N ILE A 50 -2.80 8.13 -1.18
CA ILE A 50 -1.87 7.67 -2.21
C ILE A 50 -1.82 8.70 -3.35
N VAL A 51 -0.62 9.20 -3.64
CA VAL A 51 -0.41 10.40 -4.46
C VAL A 51 -0.13 10.10 -5.93
N ASN A 52 0.52 8.97 -6.25
CA ASN A 52 0.84 8.65 -7.65
C ASN A 52 -0.36 8.01 -8.37
N LYS A 53 -0.59 8.44 -9.62
CA LYS A 53 -1.69 7.93 -10.46
C LYS A 53 -1.36 6.58 -11.13
N ASN A 54 -0.08 6.32 -11.39
CA ASN A 54 0.41 5.14 -12.09
C ASN A 54 1.30 4.28 -11.18
N HIS A 55 1.01 2.98 -11.14
CA HIS A 55 1.70 1.98 -10.34
C HIS A 55 2.08 0.79 -11.22
N ARG A 56 2.92 1.02 -12.23
CA ARG A 56 3.25 -0.03 -13.20
C ARG A 56 4.29 -1.02 -12.68
N ASP A 57 5.07 -0.64 -11.67
CA ASP A 57 6.29 -1.35 -11.29
C ASP A 57 6.33 -1.76 -9.79
N GLY A 58 5.16 -1.97 -9.17
CA GLY A 58 5.12 -2.27 -7.73
C GLY A 58 5.38 -1.05 -6.83
N GLU A 59 5.53 0.13 -7.42
CA GLU A 59 5.79 1.38 -6.69
C GLU A 59 4.50 2.09 -6.28
N LEU A 60 4.58 2.75 -5.13
CA LEU A 60 3.49 3.51 -4.54
C LEU A 60 4.06 4.70 -3.76
N THR A 61 3.40 5.84 -3.91
CA THR A 61 3.69 7.07 -3.17
C THR A 61 2.51 7.37 -2.25
N VAL A 62 2.79 7.61 -0.98
CA VAL A 62 1.82 8.04 0.03
C VAL A 62 2.26 9.39 0.59
N GLU A 63 1.31 10.24 0.99
CA GLU A 63 1.64 11.49 1.66
C GLU A 63 2.43 11.23 2.95
N TRP A 64 3.53 11.98 3.14
CA TRP A 64 4.42 11.80 4.28
C TRP A 64 3.69 11.96 5.62
N GLY A 65 2.77 12.92 5.73
CA GLY A 65 2.03 13.18 6.96
C GLY A 65 1.17 11.99 7.43
N ALA A 66 0.79 11.08 6.52
CA ALA A 66 0.00 9.91 6.88
C ALA A 66 0.84 8.79 7.50
N VAL A 67 2.15 8.77 7.24
CA VAL A 67 3.06 7.72 7.74
C VAL A 67 4.09 8.24 8.73
N ALA A 68 4.28 9.56 8.83
CA ALA A 68 5.27 10.20 9.68
C ALA A 68 5.21 9.68 11.12
N PRO A 69 6.38 9.52 11.77
CA PRO A 69 6.42 9.22 13.20
C PRO A 69 5.94 10.44 13.99
N ASP A 70 5.22 10.19 15.08
CA ASP A 70 4.88 11.22 16.08
C ASP A 70 6.14 11.78 16.76
#